data_AF-A0AA86NZH8-F1
#
_entry.id   AF-A0AA86NZH8-F1
#
_cell.length_a   1.000
_cell.length_b   1.000
_cell.length_c   1.000
_cell.angle_alpha   90.00
_cell.angle_beta   90.00
_cell.angle_gamma   90.00
#
_symmetry.space_group_name_H-M   'P 1'
#
loop_
_entity.id
_entity.type
_entity.pdbx_description
1 polymer ?
#
loop_
_entity_poly.entity_id
_entity_poly.type
_entity_poly.pdbx_seq_one_letter_code
_entity_poly.pdbx_strand_id
1 'polypeptide(L)'
;MEALKKLQYAQQKLDTTTQRIKLLLARIQQVELTSELETDADGALSDVHDLLTTAEELQLLAAVSFYDRTVFQLTDDQLNQLDQFTQTNVKQIQQLEKELQIKMKQKRQDFQQAQLTLKQRSLAKQTTNQFLQDQKENMNNFNSEIGSGVRQLKTTMLDIKENLDKGQIATNVLEEKTKDNIENNKLANSKVRQAAAALKKNKDLVFMGTSLINLIVLVLIFIFV
;
A
#
# COMPACT_ATOMS: atom_id res chain seq x y z
N MET A 1 -44.46 58.20 28.25
CA MET A 1 -44.78 56.83 28.74
C MET A 1 -44.18 55.72 27.88
N GLU A 2 -44.27 55.77 26.54
CA GLU A 2 -43.75 54.71 25.65
C GLU A 2 -42.22 54.54 25.71
N ALA A 3 -41.46 55.64 25.71
CA ALA A 3 -39.99 55.62 25.83
C ALA A 3 -39.50 54.91 27.11
N LEU A 4 -40.21 55.09 28.23
CA LEU A 4 -39.88 54.44 29.50
C LEU A 4 -40.17 52.94 29.50
N LYS A 5 -41.24 52.51 28.81
CA LYS A 5 -41.54 51.08 28.60
C LYS A 5 -40.47 50.43 27.72
N LYS A 6 -40.05 51.11 26.64
CA LYS A 6 -38.94 50.66 25.78
C LYS A 6 -37.63 50.57 26.55
N LEU A 7 -37.33 51.54 27.42
CA LEU A 7 -36.16 51.52 28.29
C LEU A 7 -36.18 50.33 29.26
N GLN A 8 -37.30 50.07 29.94
CA GLN A 8 -37.44 48.90 30.82
C GLN A 8 -37.26 47.58 30.07
N TYR A 9 -37.88 47.44 28.89
CA TYR A 9 -37.69 46.27 28.03
C TYR A 9 -36.22 46.10 27.63
N ALA A 10 -35.57 47.17 27.20
CA ALA A 10 -34.16 47.15 26.79
C ALA A 10 -33.22 46.80 27.96
N GLN A 11 -33.50 47.28 29.17
CA GLN A 11 -32.75 46.92 30.38
C GLN A 11 -32.88 45.43 30.71
N GLN A 12 -34.11 44.89 30.68
CA GLN A 12 -34.34 43.47 30.95
C GLN A 12 -33.67 42.58 29.90
N LYS A 13 -33.76 42.97 28.61
CA LYS A 13 -33.13 42.23 27.51
C LYS A 13 -31.60 42.34 27.56
N LEU A 14 -31.04 43.47 27.97
CA LEU A 14 -29.60 43.63 28.15
C LEU A 14 -29.03 42.63 29.16
N ASP A 15 -29.68 42.48 30.32
CA ASP A 15 -29.20 41.56 31.36
C ASP A 15 -29.23 40.11 30.90
N THR A 16 -30.34 39.69 30.29
CA THR A 16 -30.49 38.31 29.79
C THR A 16 -29.55 38.02 28.63
N THR A 17 -29.41 38.93 27.65
CA THR A 17 -28.49 38.79 26.53
C THR A 17 -27.03 38.78 27.01
N THR A 18 -26.67 39.65 27.97
CA THR A 18 -25.31 39.67 28.54
C THR A 18 -24.96 38.36 29.23
N GLN A 19 -25.87 37.81 30.05
CA GLN A 19 -25.67 36.51 30.70
C GLN A 19 -25.57 35.39 29.68
N ARG A 20 -26.44 35.37 28.66
CA ARG A 20 -26.42 34.39 27.58
C ARG A 20 -25.09 34.39 26.84
N ILE A 21 -24.57 35.56 26.45
CA ILE A 21 -23.27 35.66 25.76
C ILE A 21 -22.13 35.19 26.65
N LYS A 22 -22.10 35.58 27.93
CA LYS A 22 -21.06 35.12 28.86
C LYS A 22 -21.05 33.60 29.02
N LEU A 23 -22.23 32.99 29.15
CA LEU A 23 -22.38 31.53 29.21
C LEU A 23 -21.93 30.87 27.90
N LEU A 24 -22.27 31.45 26.75
CA LEU A 24 -21.83 30.94 25.44
C LEU A 24 -20.32 31.03 25.27
N LEU A 25 -19.71 32.16 25.64
CA LEU A 25 -18.26 32.32 25.61
C LEU A 25 -17.55 31.27 26.46
N ALA A 26 -18.07 30.97 27.65
CA ALA A 26 -17.55 29.88 28.49
C ALA A 26 -17.75 28.50 27.84
N ARG A 27 -18.93 28.23 27.26
CA ARG A 27 -19.25 26.97 26.59
C ARG A 27 -18.37 26.72 25.36
N ILE A 28 -18.10 27.75 24.56
CA ILE A 28 -17.23 27.67 23.36
C ILE A 28 -15.80 27.26 23.74
N GLN A 29 -15.31 27.67 24.92
CA GLN A 29 -13.98 27.26 25.39
C GLN A 29 -13.94 25.77 25.76
N GLN A 30 -15.03 25.23 26.32
CA GLN A 30 -15.02 23.90 26.95
C GLN A 30 -15.55 22.78 26.05
N VAL A 31 -16.48 23.08 25.14
CA VAL A 31 -17.23 22.07 24.38
C VAL A 31 -16.81 22.08 22.92
N GLU A 32 -16.92 20.93 22.24
CA GLU A 32 -16.76 20.84 20.79
C GLU A 32 -17.83 21.67 20.05
N LEU A 33 -17.57 21.99 18.78
CA LEU A 33 -18.54 22.69 17.94
C LEU A 33 -19.71 21.74 17.62
N THR A 34 -20.92 22.14 17.99
CA THR A 34 -22.17 21.43 17.69
C THR A 34 -23.16 22.36 16.99
N SER A 35 -24.14 21.81 16.27
CA SER A 35 -25.20 22.60 15.64
C SER A 35 -26.03 23.39 16.65
N GLU A 36 -26.22 22.84 17.85
CA GLU A 36 -26.88 23.52 18.96
C GLU A 36 -26.07 24.74 19.42
N LEU A 37 -24.75 24.60 19.59
CA LEU A 37 -23.88 25.71 19.98
C LEU A 37 -23.88 26.83 18.92
N GLU A 38 -23.92 26.48 17.64
CA GLU A 38 -24.03 27.46 16.55
C GLU A 38 -25.38 28.17 16.55
N THR A 39 -26.46 27.42 16.69
CA THR A 39 -27.83 27.97 16.77
C THR A 39 -27.97 28.90 17.98
N ASP A 40 -27.40 28.52 19.13
CA ASP A 40 -27.42 29.33 20.33
C ASP A 40 -26.62 30.64 20.17
N ALA A 41 -25.46 30.57 19.50
CA ALA A 41 -24.63 31.73 19.22
C ALA A 41 -25.31 32.69 18.23
N ASP A 42 -25.88 32.17 17.14
CA ASP A 42 -26.60 32.97 16.15
C ASP A 42 -27.83 33.63 16.79
N GLY A 43 -28.56 32.90 17.66
CA GLY A 43 -29.67 33.47 18.43
C GLY A 43 -29.22 34.58 19.38
N ALA A 44 -28.09 34.42 20.08
CA ALA A 44 -27.56 35.47 20.94
C ALA A 44 -27.10 36.70 20.15
N LEU A 45 -26.53 36.54 18.96
CA LEU A 45 -26.16 37.65 18.08
C LEU A 45 -27.39 38.39 17.55
N SER A 46 -28.47 37.67 17.23
CA SER A 46 -29.76 38.30 16.88
C SER A 46 -30.31 39.13 18.04
N ASP A 47 -30.24 38.61 19.27
CA ASP A 47 -30.67 39.36 20.46
C ASP A 47 -29.86 40.65 20.66
N VAL A 48 -28.54 40.62 20.40
CA VAL A 48 -27.69 41.81 20.42
C VAL A 48 -28.13 42.81 19.36
N HIS A 49 -28.36 42.36 18.14
CA HIS A 49 -28.77 43.25 17.05
C HIS A 49 -30.09 43.97 17.36
N ASP A 50 -31.09 43.26 17.90
CA ASP A 50 -32.34 43.85 18.38
C ASP A 50 -32.09 44.90 19.48
N LEU A 51 -31.18 44.59 20.42
CA LEU A 51 -30.85 45.48 21.52
C LEU A 51 -30.16 46.76 21.02
N LEU A 52 -29.26 46.65 20.05
CA LEU A 52 -28.59 47.79 19.42
C LEU A 52 -29.59 48.68 18.69
N THR A 53 -30.50 48.08 17.92
CA THR A 53 -31.57 48.81 17.22
C THR A 53 -32.47 49.54 18.23
N THR A 54 -32.85 48.87 19.32
CA THR A 54 -33.64 49.48 20.40
C THR A 54 -32.87 50.63 21.07
N ALA A 55 -31.56 50.48 21.27
CA ALA A 55 -30.74 51.53 21.86
C ALA A 55 -30.63 52.77 20.96
N GLU A 56 -30.51 52.58 19.63
CA GLU A 56 -30.53 53.67 18.65
C GLU A 56 -31.86 54.43 18.69
N GLU A 57 -32.99 53.73 18.76
CA GLU A 57 -34.31 54.35 18.93
C GLU A 57 -34.40 55.16 20.23
N LEU A 58 -33.92 54.61 21.34
CA LEU A 58 -33.90 55.29 22.64
C LEU A 58 -32.99 56.53 22.61
N GLN A 59 -31.87 56.48 21.90
CA GLN A 59 -30.96 57.61 21.72
C GLN A 59 -31.64 58.73 20.92
N LEU A 60 -32.35 58.40 19.84
CA LEU A 60 -33.11 59.36 19.06
C LEU A 60 -34.23 60.01 19.89
N LEU A 61 -34.96 59.22 20.69
CA LEU A 61 -35.99 59.73 21.59
C LEU A 61 -35.42 60.68 22.66
N ALA A 62 -34.26 60.35 23.23
CA ALA A 62 -33.56 61.21 24.18
C ALA A 62 -33.11 62.53 23.53
N ALA A 63 -32.55 62.46 22.32
CA ALA A 63 -32.12 63.64 21.57
C ALA A 63 -33.29 64.57 21.26
N VAL A 64 -34.41 64.06 20.74
CA VAL A 64 -35.62 64.87 20.47
C VAL A 64 -36.16 65.50 21.75
N SER A 65 -36.21 64.76 22.85
CA SER A 65 -36.68 65.26 24.16
C SER A 65 -35.76 66.32 24.76
N PHE A 66 -34.46 66.28 24.45
CA PHE A 66 -33.50 67.29 24.88
C PHE A 66 -33.71 68.62 24.15
N TYR A 67 -34.00 68.57 22.83
CA TYR A 67 -34.30 69.76 22.02
C TYR A 67 -35.69 70.33 22.27
N ASP A 68 -36.70 69.48 22.46
CA ASP A 68 -38.06 69.88 22.79
C ASP A 68 -38.64 68.99 23.90
N ARG A 69 -38.57 69.52 25.12
CA ARG A 69 -39.05 68.84 26.33
C ARG A 69 -40.57 68.62 26.34
N THR A 70 -41.33 69.30 25.48
CA THR A 70 -42.80 69.22 25.47
C THR A 70 -43.32 67.97 24.75
N VAL A 71 -42.50 67.35 23.89
CA VAL A 71 -42.90 66.20 23.05
C VAL A 71 -43.13 64.93 23.87
N PHE A 72 -42.16 64.61 24.75
CA PHE A 72 -42.19 63.35 25.51
C PHE A 72 -42.26 63.54 27.03
N GLN A 73 -42.13 64.78 27.51
CA GLN A 73 -42.24 65.17 28.92
C GLN A 73 -41.39 64.29 29.86
N LEU A 74 -40.15 64.00 29.45
CA LEU A 74 -39.20 63.23 30.26
C LEU A 74 -38.52 64.14 31.29
N THR A 75 -38.26 63.60 32.48
CA THR A 75 -37.46 64.30 33.50
C THR A 75 -35.97 64.23 33.17
N ASP A 76 -35.16 65.12 33.77
CA ASP A 76 -33.70 65.09 33.60
C ASP A 76 -33.10 63.75 34.05
N ASP A 77 -33.64 63.15 35.11
CA ASP A 77 -33.24 61.81 35.57
C ASP A 77 -33.53 60.72 34.52
N GLN A 78 -34.67 60.80 33.84
CA GLN A 78 -35.04 59.84 32.79
C GLN A 78 -34.18 60.01 31.54
N LEU A 79 -33.82 61.24 31.18
CA LEU A 79 -32.89 61.52 30.08
C LEU A 79 -31.48 61.01 30.41
N ASN A 80 -31.02 61.21 31.64
CA ASN A 80 -29.73 60.68 32.10
C ASN A 80 -29.72 59.14 32.09
N GLN A 81 -30.82 58.48 32.45
CA GLN A 81 -30.93 57.02 32.36
C GLN A 81 -30.87 56.50 30.92
N LEU A 82 -31.51 57.20 29.97
CA LEU A 82 -31.43 56.89 28.54
C LEU A 82 -30.00 57.07 28.00
N ASP A 83 -29.34 58.16 28.37
CA ASP A 83 -27.97 58.44 27.96
C ASP A 83 -26.99 57.41 28.56
N GLN A 84 -27.14 57.06 29.83
CA GLN A 84 -26.32 56.04 30.49
C GLN A 84 -26.48 54.66 29.83
N PHE A 85 -27.72 54.26 29.49
CA PHE A 85 -27.99 53.02 28.79
C PHE A 85 -27.32 52.99 27.40
N THR A 86 -27.44 54.07 26.63
CA THR A 86 -26.90 54.14 25.26
C THR A 86 -25.37 54.29 25.23
N GLN A 87 -24.74 54.97 26.19
CA GLN A 87 -23.29 55.18 26.16
C GLN A 87 -22.48 54.04 26.78
N THR A 88 -22.94 53.46 27.90
CA THR A 88 -22.15 52.48 28.66
C THR A 88 -22.52 51.05 28.29
N ASN A 89 -23.82 50.74 28.32
CA ASN A 89 -24.28 49.36 28.17
C ASN A 89 -24.18 48.87 26.71
N VAL A 90 -24.43 49.75 25.73
CA VAL A 90 -24.26 49.44 24.31
C VAL A 90 -22.80 49.12 23.97
N LYS A 91 -21.84 49.88 24.49
CA LYS A 91 -20.42 49.60 24.25
C LYS A 91 -20.03 48.24 24.83
N GLN A 92 -20.54 47.91 26.01
CA GLN A 92 -20.29 46.62 26.64
C GLN A 92 -20.89 45.47 25.82
N ILE A 93 -22.14 45.60 25.33
CA ILE A 93 -22.75 44.53 24.54
C ILE A 93 -22.05 44.35 23.19
N GLN A 94 -21.64 45.43 22.53
CA GLN A 94 -20.86 45.38 21.28
C GLN A 94 -19.50 44.71 21.48
N GLN A 95 -18.86 44.92 22.64
CA GLN A 95 -17.61 44.25 22.94
C GLN A 95 -17.81 42.73 23.10
N LEU A 96 -18.86 42.32 23.81
CA LEU A 96 -19.22 40.92 24.00
C LEU A 96 -19.62 40.24 22.69
N GLU A 97 -20.35 40.95 21.82
CA GLU A 97 -20.71 40.50 20.47
C GLU A 97 -19.46 40.20 19.64
N LYS A 98 -18.52 41.15 19.58
CA LYS A 98 -17.26 40.97 18.85
C LYS A 98 -16.46 39.80 19.40
N GLU A 99 -16.41 39.65 20.72
CA GLU A 99 -15.72 38.53 21.35
C GLU A 99 -16.36 37.20 20.96
N LEU A 100 -17.70 37.11 21.00
CA LEU A 100 -18.45 35.92 20.61
C LEU A 100 -18.20 35.56 19.14
N GLN A 101 -18.25 36.53 18.23
CA GLN A 101 -17.98 36.34 16.81
C GLN A 101 -16.56 35.81 16.56
N ILE A 102 -15.55 36.41 17.22
CA ILE A 102 -14.16 35.99 17.12
C ILE A 102 -14.00 34.55 17.61
N LYS A 103 -14.53 34.23 18.80
CA LYS A 103 -14.42 32.90 19.40
C LYS A 103 -15.13 31.84 18.58
N MET A 104 -16.33 32.11 18.06
CA MET A 104 -17.05 31.18 17.17
C MET A 104 -16.30 30.96 15.86
N LYS A 105 -15.74 32.02 15.26
CA LYS A 105 -14.92 31.90 14.05
C LYS A 105 -13.69 31.02 14.28
N GLN A 106 -12.98 31.24 15.39
CA GLN A 106 -11.83 30.40 15.78
C GLN A 106 -12.26 28.94 15.97
N LYS A 107 -13.36 28.70 16.69
CA LYS A 107 -13.87 27.34 16.93
C LYS A 107 -14.25 26.60 15.64
N ARG A 108 -14.85 27.31 14.68
CA ARG A 108 -15.16 26.78 13.33
C ARG A 108 -13.88 26.39 12.58
N GLN A 109 -12.84 27.21 12.64
CA GLN A 109 -11.56 26.93 12.00
C GLN A 109 -10.89 25.69 12.63
N ASP A 110 -10.84 25.62 13.96
CA ASP A 110 -10.26 24.49 14.69
C ASP A 110 -10.99 23.18 14.36
N PHE A 111 -12.32 23.22 14.31
CA PHE A 111 -13.13 22.05 13.95
C PHE A 111 -12.86 21.58 12.51
N GLN A 112 -12.80 22.51 11.55
CA GLN A 112 -12.47 22.19 10.15
C GLN A 112 -11.07 21.57 10.04
N GLN A 113 -10.08 22.11 10.74
CA GLN A 113 -8.72 21.59 10.75
C GLN A 113 -8.64 20.20 11.40
N ALA A 114 -9.37 19.98 12.50
CA ALA A 114 -9.49 18.67 13.15
C ALA A 114 -10.14 17.63 12.21
N GLN A 115 -11.20 18.01 11.49
CA GLN A 115 -11.84 17.14 10.49
C GLN A 115 -10.91 16.78 9.33
N LEU A 116 -10.17 17.77 8.80
CA LEU A 116 -9.19 17.53 7.74
C LEU A 116 -8.10 16.56 8.22
N THR A 117 -7.61 16.75 9.45
CA THR A 117 -6.60 15.86 10.06
C THR A 117 -7.15 14.43 10.22
N LEU A 118 -8.40 14.27 10.65
CA LEU A 118 -9.05 12.96 10.74
C LEU A 118 -9.20 12.30 9.36
N LYS A 119 -9.63 13.05 8.34
CA LYS A 119 -9.73 12.55 6.95
C LYS A 119 -8.36 12.14 6.40
N GLN A 120 -7.32 12.93 6.64
CA GLN A 120 -5.95 12.58 6.23
C GLN A 120 -5.48 11.29 6.93
N ARG A 121 -5.73 11.16 8.24
CA ARG A 121 -5.42 9.94 8.99
C ARG A 121 -6.20 8.72 8.49
N SER A 122 -7.47 8.89 8.11
CA SER A 122 -8.28 7.79 7.57
C SER A 122 -7.82 7.36 6.18
N LEU A 123 -7.50 8.33 5.32
CA LEU A 123 -6.94 8.06 3.99
C LEU A 123 -5.59 7.35 4.09
N ALA A 124 -4.69 7.83 4.95
CA ALA A 124 -3.41 7.17 5.20
C ALA A 124 -3.59 5.71 5.67
N LYS A 125 -4.52 5.45 6.59
CA LYS A 125 -4.84 4.08 7.04
C LYS A 125 -5.39 3.20 5.92
N GLN A 126 -6.25 3.74 5.04
CA GLN A 126 -6.77 2.99 3.88
C GLN A 126 -5.65 2.63 2.90
N THR A 127 -4.76 3.58 2.59
CA THR A 127 -3.61 3.34 1.72
C THR A 127 -2.66 2.29 2.30
N THR A 128 -2.38 2.32 3.61
CA THR A 128 -1.57 1.29 4.27
C THR A 128 -2.20 -0.10 4.17
N ASN A 129 -3.52 -0.22 4.33
CA ASN A 129 -4.21 -1.50 4.23
C ASN A 129 -4.20 -2.07 2.81
N GLN A 130 -4.39 -1.23 1.79
CA GLN A 130 -4.29 -1.66 0.39
C GLN A 130 -2.87 -2.14 0.06
N PHE A 131 -1.84 -1.38 0.44
CA PHE A 131 -0.44 -1.79 0.22
C PHE A 131 -0.11 -3.14 0.87
N LEU A 132 -0.61 -3.39 2.09
CA LEU A 132 -0.40 -4.67 2.78
C LEU A 132 -1.16 -5.83 2.11
N GLN A 133 -2.35 -5.58 1.56
CA GLN A 133 -3.08 -6.58 0.77
C GLN A 133 -2.33 -6.92 -0.52
N ASP A 134 -1.86 -5.91 -1.25
CA ASP A 134 -1.11 -6.08 -2.50
C ASP A 134 0.20 -6.84 -2.26
N GLN A 135 0.93 -6.52 -1.18
CA GLN A 135 2.12 -7.27 -0.74
C GLN A 135 1.81 -8.75 -0.48
N LYS A 136 0.70 -9.03 0.21
CA LYS A 136 0.29 -10.41 0.52
C LYS A 136 -0.10 -11.19 -0.74
N GLU A 137 -0.82 -10.56 -1.67
CA GLU A 137 -1.19 -11.16 -2.94
C GLU A 137 0.04 -11.45 -3.80
N ASN A 138 0.97 -10.48 -3.90
CA ASN A 138 2.24 -10.67 -4.59
C ASN A 138 3.08 -11.80 -3.97
N MET A 139 3.13 -11.90 -2.64
CA MET A 139 3.85 -12.98 -1.96
C MET A 139 3.19 -14.35 -2.21
N ASN A 140 1.86 -14.42 -2.26
CA ASN A 140 1.14 -15.65 -2.59
C ASN A 140 1.42 -16.09 -4.04
N ASN A 141 1.42 -15.14 -4.99
CA ASN A 141 1.75 -15.41 -6.39
C ASN A 141 3.19 -15.89 -6.54
N PHE A 142 4.14 -15.23 -5.88
CA PHE A 142 5.54 -15.66 -5.83
C PHE A 142 5.72 -17.07 -5.26
N ASN A 143 5.05 -17.37 -4.14
CA ASN A 143 5.10 -18.72 -3.54
C ASN A 143 4.50 -19.79 -4.46
N SER A 144 3.43 -19.45 -5.19
CA SER A 144 2.82 -20.34 -6.19
C SER A 144 3.79 -20.63 -7.36
N GLU A 145 4.45 -19.59 -7.88
CA GLU A 145 5.44 -19.70 -8.96
C GLU A 145 6.64 -20.55 -8.53
N ILE A 146 7.22 -20.30 -7.36
CA ILE A 146 8.28 -21.15 -6.79
C ILE A 146 7.82 -22.60 -6.64
N GLY A 147 6.62 -22.81 -6.10
CA GLY A 147 6.05 -24.15 -5.94
C GLY A 147 5.85 -24.88 -7.26
N SER A 148 5.58 -24.15 -8.36
CA SER A 148 5.50 -24.72 -9.70
C SER A 148 6.89 -25.02 -10.30
N GLY A 149 7.84 -24.10 -10.12
CA GLY A 149 9.23 -24.27 -10.58
C GLY A 149 9.94 -25.43 -9.91
N VAL A 150 9.77 -25.60 -8.60
CA VAL A 150 10.32 -26.76 -7.85
C VAL A 150 9.73 -28.08 -8.34
N ARG A 151 8.43 -28.10 -8.67
CA ARG A 151 7.77 -29.28 -9.24
C ARG A 151 8.32 -29.61 -10.63
N GLN A 152 8.50 -28.61 -11.49
CA GLN A 152 9.11 -28.82 -12.81
C GLN A 152 10.54 -29.34 -12.71
N LEU A 153 11.37 -28.74 -11.85
CA LEU A 153 12.74 -29.21 -11.58
C LEU A 153 12.78 -30.66 -11.13
N LYS A 154 11.88 -31.05 -10.21
CA LYS A 154 11.76 -32.43 -9.76
C LYS A 154 11.44 -33.38 -10.90
N THR A 155 10.48 -33.03 -11.76
CA THR A 155 10.12 -33.85 -12.93
C THR A 155 11.30 -33.97 -13.89
N THR A 156 11.95 -32.86 -14.25
CA THR A 156 13.13 -32.87 -15.13
C THR A 156 14.28 -33.71 -14.55
N MET A 157 14.50 -33.66 -13.23
CA MET A 157 15.50 -34.50 -12.57
C MET A 157 15.16 -36.00 -12.67
N LEU A 158 13.88 -36.37 -12.57
CA LEU A 158 13.45 -37.76 -12.75
C LEU A 158 13.66 -38.22 -14.20
N ASP A 159 13.35 -37.37 -15.18
CA ASP A 159 13.57 -37.67 -16.61
C ASP A 159 15.06 -37.82 -16.93
N ILE A 160 15.91 -36.94 -16.38
CA ILE A 160 17.37 -37.04 -16.51
C ILE A 160 17.87 -38.36 -15.90
N LYS A 161 17.38 -38.73 -14.71
CA LYS A 161 17.75 -39.99 -14.07
C LYS A 161 17.36 -41.19 -14.93
N GLU A 162 16.16 -41.22 -15.47
CA GLU A 162 15.71 -42.31 -16.36
C GLU A 162 16.59 -42.42 -17.62
N ASN A 163 16.97 -41.29 -18.21
CA ASN A 163 17.86 -41.28 -19.37
C ASN A 163 19.28 -41.74 -19.03
N LEU A 164 19.80 -41.39 -17.85
CA LEU A 164 21.07 -41.90 -17.34
C LEU A 164 21.03 -43.41 -17.12
N ASP A 165 19.95 -43.93 -16.51
CA ASP A 165 19.77 -45.36 -16.30
C ASP A 165 19.72 -46.13 -17.64
N LYS A 166 19.01 -45.60 -18.64
CA LYS A 166 19.01 -46.15 -20.01
C LYS A 166 20.40 -46.11 -20.66
N GLY A 167 21.12 -45.00 -20.50
CA GLY A 167 22.49 -44.84 -20.98
C GLY A 167 23.46 -45.85 -20.36
N GLN A 168 23.32 -46.11 -19.05
CA GLN A 168 24.12 -47.09 -18.34
C GLN A 168 23.88 -48.51 -18.87
N ILE A 169 22.61 -48.89 -19.10
CA ILE A 169 22.27 -50.20 -19.66
C ILE A 169 22.87 -50.35 -21.07
N ALA A 170 22.74 -49.34 -21.92
CA ALA A 170 23.30 -49.38 -23.28
C ALA A 170 24.83 -49.51 -23.25
N THR A 171 25.50 -48.84 -22.31
CA THR A 171 26.95 -48.91 -22.13
C THR A 171 27.39 -50.30 -21.69
N ASN A 172 26.69 -50.92 -20.75
CA ASN A 172 26.98 -52.29 -20.31
C ASN A 172 26.83 -53.31 -21.45
N VAL A 173 25.78 -53.17 -22.28
CA VAL A 173 25.56 -54.02 -23.47
C VAL A 173 26.67 -53.85 -24.51
N LEU A 174 27.13 -52.61 -24.73
CA LEU A 174 28.27 -52.34 -25.61
C LEU A 174 29.56 -52.97 -25.08
N GLU A 175 29.80 -52.88 -23.77
CA GLU A 175 30.98 -53.48 -23.14
C GLU A 175 30.99 -55.00 -23.31
N GLU A 176 29.85 -55.66 -23.11
CA GLU A 176 29.69 -57.11 -23.31
C GLU A 176 29.94 -57.53 -24.76
N LYS A 177 29.29 -56.86 -25.73
CA LYS A 177 29.53 -57.12 -27.17
C LYS A 177 30.99 -56.90 -27.58
N THR A 178 31.65 -55.92 -26.96
CA THR A 178 33.06 -55.63 -27.25
C THR A 178 33.96 -56.75 -26.71
N LYS A 179 33.67 -57.29 -25.51
CA LYS A 179 34.38 -58.47 -24.96
C LYS A 179 34.21 -59.69 -25.86
N ASP A 180 32.99 -59.98 -26.30
CA ASP A 180 32.71 -61.10 -27.21
C ASP A 180 33.46 -60.97 -28.54
N ASN A 181 33.48 -59.77 -29.12
CA ASN A 181 34.23 -59.51 -30.35
C ASN A 181 35.74 -59.70 -30.16
N ILE A 182 36.30 -59.30 -29.01
CA ILE A 182 37.71 -59.52 -28.69
C ILE A 182 38.02 -61.02 -28.59
N GLU A 183 37.15 -61.80 -27.92
CA GLU A 183 37.32 -63.26 -27.81
C GLU A 183 37.21 -63.96 -29.17
N ASN A 184 36.20 -63.61 -29.97
CA ASN A 184 36.04 -64.14 -31.33
C ASN A 184 37.24 -63.80 -32.22
N ASN A 185 37.81 -62.60 -32.10
CA ASN A 185 39.00 -62.20 -32.85
C ASN A 185 40.24 -63.00 -32.41
N LYS A 186 40.43 -63.22 -31.10
CA LYS A 186 41.49 -64.12 -30.59
C LYS A 186 41.34 -65.54 -31.16
N LEU A 187 40.12 -66.07 -31.19
CA LEU A 187 39.84 -67.40 -31.74
C LEU A 187 40.13 -67.47 -33.24
N ALA A 188 39.69 -66.48 -34.01
CA ALA A 188 39.96 -66.37 -35.44
C ALA A 188 41.47 -66.30 -35.72
N ASN A 189 42.21 -65.49 -34.96
CA ASN A 189 43.65 -65.34 -35.11
C ASN A 189 44.39 -66.66 -34.77
N SER A 190 43.92 -67.42 -33.77
CA SER A 190 44.43 -68.77 -33.48
C SER A 190 44.23 -69.73 -34.67
N LYS A 191 43.03 -69.77 -35.26
CA LYS A 191 42.74 -70.59 -36.44
C LYS A 191 43.61 -70.21 -37.64
N VAL A 192 43.81 -68.92 -37.88
CA VAL A 192 44.70 -68.42 -38.95
C VAL A 192 46.15 -68.88 -38.73
N ARG A 193 46.66 -68.82 -37.49
CA ARG A 193 48.01 -69.33 -37.15
C ARG A 193 48.13 -70.84 -37.39
N GLN A 194 47.12 -71.62 -37.00
CA GLN A 194 47.09 -73.06 -37.26
C GLN A 194 47.08 -73.38 -38.76
N ALA A 195 46.27 -72.66 -39.54
CA ALA A 195 46.25 -72.79 -41.00
C ALA A 195 47.60 -72.44 -41.64
N ALA A 196 48.25 -71.36 -41.17
CA ALA A 196 49.58 -70.98 -41.64
C ALA A 196 50.65 -72.04 -41.31
N ALA A 197 50.59 -72.66 -40.12
CA ALA A 197 51.49 -73.75 -39.74
C ALA A 197 51.27 -75.01 -40.60
N ALA A 198 50.02 -75.36 -40.93
CA ALA A 198 49.69 -76.46 -41.83
C ALA A 198 50.17 -76.20 -43.26
N LEU A 199 49.99 -74.98 -43.78
CA LEU A 199 50.51 -74.56 -45.08
C LEU A 199 52.04 -74.66 -45.15
N LYS A 200 52.75 -74.25 -44.08
CA LYS A 200 54.20 -74.39 -44.00
C LYS A 200 54.63 -75.86 -44.07
N LYS A 201 54.00 -76.74 -43.29
CA LYS A 201 54.28 -78.19 -43.34
C LYS A 201 54.06 -78.78 -44.73
N ASN A 202 52.97 -78.41 -45.40
CA ASN A 202 52.70 -78.88 -46.76
C ASN A 202 53.76 -78.40 -47.76
N LYS A 203 54.20 -77.14 -47.65
CA LYS A 203 55.28 -76.61 -48.50
C LYS A 203 56.61 -77.36 -48.28
N ASP A 204 56.95 -77.64 -47.02
CA ASP A 204 58.16 -78.38 -46.67
C ASP A 204 58.11 -79.83 -47.20
N LEU A 205 56.94 -80.47 -47.16
CA LEU A 205 56.72 -81.81 -47.70
C LEU A 205 56.85 -81.87 -49.23
N VAL A 206 56.28 -80.89 -49.94
CA VAL A 206 56.43 -80.76 -51.39
C VAL A 206 57.90 -80.58 -51.75
N PHE A 207 58.63 -79.72 -51.02
CA PHE A 207 60.05 -79.49 -51.23
C PHE A 207 60.88 -80.77 -51.03
N MET A 208 60.62 -81.53 -49.96
CA MET A 208 61.23 -82.85 -49.74
C MET A 208 60.93 -83.80 -50.89
N GLY A 209 59.67 -83.88 -51.34
CA GLY A 209 59.26 -84.72 -52.46
C GLY A 209 60.02 -84.41 -53.75
N THR A 210 60.08 -83.13 -54.13
CA THR A 210 60.85 -82.69 -55.31
C THR A 210 62.35 -82.95 -55.16
N SER A 211 62.91 -82.75 -53.96
CA SER A 211 64.35 -83.00 -53.72
C SER A 211 64.70 -84.48 -53.82
N LEU A 212 63.82 -85.37 -53.32
CA LEU A 212 64.00 -86.81 -53.40
C LEU A 212 63.93 -87.30 -54.86
N ILE A 213 62.98 -86.79 -55.65
CA ILE A 213 62.85 -87.09 -57.08
C ILE A 213 64.14 -86.68 -57.81
N ASN A 214 64.63 -85.46 -57.57
CA ASN A 214 65.87 -85.00 -58.18
C ASN A 214 67.06 -85.87 -57.80
N LEU A 215 67.16 -86.34 -56.56
CA LEU A 215 68.21 -87.27 -56.12
C LEU A 215 68.15 -88.59 -56.89
N ILE A 216 66.96 -89.18 -57.04
CA ILE A 216 66.77 -90.43 -57.79
C ILE A 216 67.19 -90.26 -59.24
N VAL A 217 66.81 -89.15 -59.88
CA VAL A 217 67.23 -88.84 -61.26
C VAL A 217 68.75 -88.75 -61.38
N LEU A 218 69.41 -88.10 -60.41
CA LEU A 218 70.86 -87.95 -60.40
C LEU A 218 71.59 -89.29 -60.24
N VAL A 219 71.09 -90.17 -59.37
CA VAL A 219 71.63 -91.53 -59.19
C VAL A 219 71.44 -92.37 -60.46
N LEU A 220 70.27 -92.28 -61.10
CA LEU A 220 70.02 -93.00 -62.35
C LEU A 220 70.99 -92.54 -63.46
N ILE A 221 71.22 -91.24 -63.62
CA ILE A 221 72.21 -90.73 -64.58
C ILE A 221 73.60 -91.33 -64.30
N PHE A 222 73.99 -91.45 -63.04
CA PHE A 222 75.32 -91.96 -62.66
C PHE A 222 75.49 -93.47 -62.89
N ILE A 223 74.41 -94.26 -62.87
CA ILE A 223 74.47 -95.71 -63.15
C ILE A 223 74.61 -95.99 -64.65
N PHE A 224 74.07 -95.11 -65.50
CA PHE A 224 74.04 -95.30 -66.96
C PHE A 224 75.19 -94.61 -67.71
N VAL A 225 76.03 -93.83 -67.03
CA VAL A 225 77.29 -93.24 -67.53
C VAL A 225 78.47 -94.10 -67.08
#